data_AF-A0AAE0RZN4-F1
#
_entry.id   AF-A0AAE0RZN4-F1
#
_cell.length_a   1.000
_cell.length_b   1.000
_cell.length_c   1.000
_cell.angle_alpha   90.00
_cell.angle_beta   90.00
_cell.angle_gamma   90.00
#
_symmetry.space_group_name_H-M   'P 1'
#
loop_
_entity.id
_entity.type
_entity.pdbx_description
1 polymer ?
#
loop_
_entity_poly.entity_id
_entity_poly.type
_entity_poly.pdbx_seq_one_letter_code
_entity_poly.pdbx_strand_id
1 'polypeptide(L)'
;MKANQTKIEKFLATNETTFAIPVYQRNYDWTLIQCKQLLHDILEAGNNNETKAHFIGSIVYVHDDVYTASGLTELTIIDGQQRLTTITLIYIALYRLAKQLDNQMSKITRDNFEIVQRGLSKLIFVDISLDRQNDNPQRIFESLNSTGLELSQADLIRNYILMGLSRNNQEEIYRNFWEVIEKNAKDESLNKTRVSEFIRDYLTLRNKEIPNKGDVYVTFKKKYPTTTVDELKKILSELKSLSLFYNKLVNPQNEDDKDIRQQIEYINRLEINVAFPFLMKVYEDYSNSLIDKPTLISVLSLVQSFTFRRFILGLPNNALNKIFMNLYDKVEQESYLLSIQKSLMQRSGVHRFPRNTETVNAFKEKDVYNMKPKNRTYLLERIENYQNTEPVIIDGADITIEHIFPQNPDPKWKIELGAEEYNFIKENYLNTIGNLTLSGNNGKLGNKPFAEKQVMNIEGKEQGYQFSRLWLNRDLKEKTKWGKQEIEDRANKIADRVLKIWEIPDIKLEEQSIRDEKSIFDAEPPTNYRKLNYATFLGERLEVKDVTKLYVEVFKRLFQLQPELFLGTPLGEKMGISKTQENLRAPEPLVENYFIEKNIGSNQYKFDRIKEALTQLDLEEELMIKYAD
;
A
#
# COMPACT_ATOMS: atom_id res chain seq x y z
N MET A 1 13.26 -30.02 25.06
CA MET A 1 13.84 -30.02 23.71
C MET A 1 15.00 -31.01 23.66
N LYS A 2 14.97 -31.97 22.72
CA LYS A 2 16.12 -32.85 22.42
C LYS A 2 16.50 -32.66 20.96
N ALA A 3 17.78 -32.43 20.69
CA ALA A 3 18.31 -32.28 19.34
C ALA A 3 19.32 -33.40 19.09
N ASN A 4 19.08 -34.24 18.10
CA ASN A 4 19.99 -35.31 17.72
C ASN A 4 20.35 -35.21 16.23
N GLN A 5 21.51 -35.76 15.87
CA GLN A 5 21.90 -35.91 14.48
C GLN A 5 21.39 -37.26 13.98
N THR A 6 20.49 -37.24 13.00
CA THR A 6 19.81 -38.45 12.50
C THR A 6 19.95 -38.57 10.99
N LYS A 7 20.14 -39.80 10.50
CA LYS A 7 20.13 -40.12 9.07
C LYS A 7 18.70 -40.10 8.55
N ILE A 8 18.49 -39.56 7.36
CA ILE A 8 17.14 -39.44 6.78
C ILE A 8 16.44 -40.80 6.61
N GLU A 9 17.19 -41.83 6.24
CA GLU A 9 16.70 -43.20 6.10
C GLU A 9 16.20 -43.76 7.43
N LYS A 10 16.99 -43.58 8.50
CA LYS A 10 16.61 -44.04 9.85
C LYS A 10 15.36 -43.32 10.35
N PHE A 11 15.24 -42.03 10.09
CA PHE A 11 14.08 -41.24 10.49
C PHE A 11 12.81 -41.71 9.78
N LEU A 12 12.84 -41.79 8.45
CA LEU A 12 11.68 -42.21 7.64
C LEU A 12 11.28 -43.68 7.88
N ALA A 13 12.24 -44.54 8.27
CA ALA A 13 12.02 -45.94 8.57
C ALA A 13 11.61 -46.21 10.03
N THR A 14 11.28 -45.18 10.82
CA THR A 14 10.84 -45.37 12.20
C THR A 14 9.53 -46.16 12.22
N ASN A 15 9.55 -47.33 12.85
CA ASN A 15 8.39 -48.21 12.94
C ASN A 15 7.21 -47.52 13.62
N GLU A 16 6.01 -47.89 13.19
CA GLU A 16 4.75 -47.43 13.79
C GLU A 16 4.65 -45.90 13.88
N THR A 17 5.36 -45.17 13.02
CA THR A 17 5.39 -43.71 13.01
C THR A 17 4.64 -43.14 11.81
N THR A 18 3.82 -42.11 12.06
CA THR A 18 3.19 -41.30 11.01
C THR A 18 3.69 -39.87 11.10
N PHE A 19 4.12 -39.29 9.98
CA PHE A 19 4.49 -37.88 9.90
C PHE A 19 3.26 -37.05 9.51
N ALA A 20 2.79 -36.21 10.42
CA ALA A 20 1.65 -35.34 10.19
C ALA A 20 2.12 -33.93 9.85
N ILE A 21 1.61 -33.36 8.75
CA ILE A 21 1.75 -31.94 8.45
C ILE A 21 0.51 -31.23 8.99
N PRO A 22 0.63 -30.32 9.98
CA PRO A 22 -0.52 -29.67 10.55
C PRO A 22 -1.10 -28.63 9.58
N VAL A 23 -2.40 -28.33 9.72
CA VAL A 23 -3.17 -27.48 8.80
C VAL A 23 -2.63 -26.05 8.64
N TYR A 24 -1.85 -25.57 9.61
CA TYR A 24 -1.26 -24.23 9.60
C TYR A 24 0.08 -24.14 8.85
N GLN A 25 0.62 -25.26 8.36
CA GLN A 25 1.79 -25.21 7.50
C GLN A 25 1.42 -24.70 6.11
N ARG A 26 2.32 -23.94 5.48
CA ARG A 26 2.11 -23.53 4.08
C ARG A 26 2.15 -24.74 3.15
N ASN A 27 1.45 -24.63 2.03
CA ASN A 27 1.53 -25.58 0.92
C ASN A 27 2.98 -25.76 0.41
N TYR A 28 3.19 -26.77 -0.43
CA TYR A 28 4.49 -26.98 -1.06
C TYR A 28 4.87 -25.78 -1.93
N ASP A 29 6.02 -25.16 -1.65
CA ASP A 29 6.44 -23.86 -2.20
C ASP A 29 7.90 -23.87 -2.70
N TRP A 30 8.58 -25.01 -2.60
CA TRP A 30 9.88 -25.17 -3.25
C TRP A 30 9.74 -25.12 -4.77
N THR A 31 10.47 -24.21 -5.40
CA THR A 31 10.57 -24.12 -6.86
C THR A 31 11.61 -25.11 -7.39
N LEU A 32 11.74 -25.17 -8.72
CA LEU A 32 12.78 -25.95 -9.38
C LEU A 32 14.19 -25.59 -8.91
N ILE A 33 14.44 -24.35 -8.45
CA ILE A 33 15.76 -23.92 -7.97
C ILE A 33 16.13 -24.70 -6.71
N GLN A 34 15.26 -24.69 -5.69
CA GLN A 34 15.52 -25.42 -4.43
C GLN A 34 15.56 -26.92 -4.67
N CYS A 35 14.68 -27.45 -5.52
CA CYS A 35 14.67 -28.87 -5.87
C CYS A 35 15.97 -29.30 -6.55
N LYS A 36 16.50 -28.49 -7.48
CA LYS A 36 17.77 -28.74 -8.17
C LYS A 36 18.95 -28.68 -7.21
N GLN A 37 18.96 -27.71 -6.30
CA GLN A 37 20.01 -27.61 -5.29
C GLN A 37 20.05 -28.88 -4.43
N LEU A 38 18.91 -29.30 -3.86
CA LEU A 38 18.85 -30.51 -3.05
C LEU A 38 19.29 -31.76 -3.85
N LEU A 39 18.86 -31.88 -5.12
CA LEU A 39 19.28 -33.00 -5.96
C LEU A 39 20.78 -32.97 -6.26
N HIS A 40 21.35 -31.78 -6.49
CA HIS A 40 22.79 -31.62 -6.70
C HIS A 40 23.57 -32.06 -5.46
N ASP A 41 23.15 -31.60 -4.28
CA ASP A 41 23.74 -31.97 -2.99
C ASP A 41 23.73 -33.49 -2.78
N ILE A 42 22.62 -34.16 -3.14
CA ILE A 42 22.49 -35.62 -3.09
C ILE A 42 23.47 -36.31 -4.03
N LEU A 43 23.57 -35.83 -5.28
CA LEU A 43 24.47 -36.41 -6.28
C LEU A 43 25.94 -36.23 -5.91
N GLU A 44 26.31 -35.06 -5.38
CA GLU A 44 27.66 -34.78 -4.89
C GLU A 44 28.03 -35.72 -3.73
N ALA A 45 27.14 -35.85 -2.74
CA ALA A 45 27.33 -36.78 -1.63
C ALA A 45 27.45 -38.23 -2.11
N GLY A 46 26.70 -38.62 -3.14
CA GLY A 46 26.76 -39.96 -3.75
C GLY A 46 28.05 -40.26 -4.50
N ASN A 47 28.59 -39.27 -5.22
CA ASN A 47 29.80 -39.39 -6.04
C ASN A 47 31.09 -39.37 -5.21
N ASN A 48 31.11 -38.68 -4.07
CA ASN A 48 32.30 -38.57 -3.25
C ASN A 48 32.36 -39.69 -2.19
N ASN A 49 33.27 -40.65 -2.38
CA ASN A 49 33.48 -41.75 -1.43
C ASN A 49 34.08 -41.31 -0.08
N GLU A 50 34.69 -40.11 -0.01
CA GLU A 50 35.22 -39.55 1.24
C GLU A 50 34.13 -38.87 2.10
N THR A 51 33.04 -38.42 1.47
CA THR A 51 31.90 -37.83 2.17
C THR A 51 31.14 -38.92 2.93
N LYS A 52 31.35 -38.95 4.26
CA LYS A 52 30.68 -39.89 5.17
C LYS A 52 29.25 -39.47 5.54
N ALA A 53 28.97 -38.17 5.53
CA ALA A 53 27.66 -37.61 5.78
C ALA A 53 27.51 -36.23 5.13
N HIS A 54 26.30 -35.88 4.70
CA HIS A 54 25.97 -34.59 4.09
C HIS A 54 24.81 -33.94 4.86
N PHE A 55 25.04 -32.75 5.40
CA PHE A 55 24.06 -32.05 6.24
C PHE A 55 23.06 -31.27 5.39
N ILE A 56 21.78 -31.60 5.54
CA ILE A 56 20.70 -30.98 4.76
C ILE A 56 19.89 -29.96 5.56
N GLY A 57 20.17 -29.75 6.84
CA GLY A 57 19.45 -28.81 7.72
C GLY A 57 18.79 -29.48 8.93
N SER A 58 17.81 -28.83 9.55
CA SER A 58 17.02 -29.36 10.67
C SER A 58 15.63 -29.83 10.25
N ILE A 59 15.04 -30.73 11.04
CA ILE A 59 13.60 -31.03 11.04
C ILE A 59 13.12 -30.90 12.48
N VAL A 60 12.08 -30.10 12.68
CA VAL A 60 11.47 -29.89 14.00
C VAL A 60 10.11 -30.56 14.01
N TYR A 61 9.84 -31.34 15.03
CA TYR A 61 8.55 -31.98 15.20
C TYR A 61 8.13 -32.02 16.67
N VAL A 62 6.82 -32.07 16.87
CA VAL A 62 6.20 -32.36 18.15
C VAL A 62 5.73 -33.80 18.14
N HIS A 63 5.93 -34.50 19.25
CA HIS A 63 5.25 -35.76 19.55
C HIS A 63 4.16 -35.48 20.58
N ASP A 64 2.97 -36.04 20.36
CA ASP A 64 1.97 -36.13 21.41
C ASP A 64 2.25 -37.43 22.18
N ASP A 65 2.49 -37.37 23.49
CA ASP A 65 2.70 -38.56 24.35
C ASP A 65 1.44 -39.46 24.47
N VAL A 66 0.40 -39.16 23.68
CA VAL A 66 -0.84 -39.92 23.59
C VAL A 66 -0.71 -40.88 22.42
N TYR A 67 -0.49 -42.16 22.71
CA TYR A 67 -0.66 -43.22 21.72
C TYR A 67 -2.04 -43.05 21.08
N THR A 68 -2.07 -42.84 19.76
CA THR A 68 -3.33 -42.85 19.02
C THR A 68 -3.99 -44.22 19.18
N ALA A 69 -5.32 -44.30 19.11
CA ALA A 69 -6.05 -45.57 19.29
C ALA A 69 -5.62 -46.70 18.31
N SER A 70 -4.85 -46.36 17.27
CA SER A 70 -4.24 -47.24 16.28
C SER A 70 -2.85 -47.78 16.65
N GLY A 71 -2.26 -47.39 17.79
CA GLY A 71 -0.91 -47.79 18.21
C GLY A 71 0.23 -47.08 17.47
N LEU A 72 -0.08 -46.12 16.60
CA LEU A 72 0.91 -45.35 15.84
C LEU A 72 1.36 -44.10 16.61
N THR A 73 2.65 -43.82 16.59
CA THR A 73 3.25 -42.56 17.06
C THR A 73 3.10 -41.50 15.96
N GLU A 74 2.42 -40.41 16.25
CA GLU A 74 2.28 -39.29 15.30
C GLU A 74 3.33 -38.22 15.60
N LEU A 75 4.18 -37.89 14.61
CA LEU A 75 5.15 -36.80 14.67
C LEU A 75 4.63 -35.63 13.83
N THR A 76 4.18 -34.58 14.51
CA THR A 76 3.69 -33.35 13.86
C THR A 76 4.86 -32.48 13.43
N ILE A 77 5.09 -32.35 12.12
CA ILE A 77 6.20 -31.57 11.57
C ILE A 77 5.91 -30.06 11.68
N ILE A 78 6.81 -29.35 12.34
CA ILE A 78 6.75 -27.89 12.54
C ILE A 78 7.70 -27.15 11.60
N ASP A 79 8.85 -27.74 11.30
CA ASP A 79 9.82 -27.18 10.35
C ASP A 79 10.50 -28.30 9.55
N GLY A 80 10.91 -27.99 8.32
CA GLY A 80 11.51 -28.96 7.40
C GLY A 80 10.52 -29.68 6.48
N GLN A 81 9.23 -29.31 6.50
CA GLN A 81 8.17 -29.97 5.72
C GLN A 81 8.42 -30.02 4.20
N GLN A 82 8.95 -28.94 3.61
CA GLN A 82 9.25 -28.84 2.17
C GLN A 82 10.36 -29.81 1.77
N ARG A 83 11.41 -29.89 2.59
CA ARG A 83 12.55 -30.78 2.39
C ARG A 83 12.12 -32.24 2.55
N LEU A 84 11.38 -32.56 3.61
CA LEU A 84 10.87 -33.90 3.88
C LEU A 84 9.97 -34.39 2.73
N THR A 85 9.07 -33.53 2.24
CA THR A 85 8.21 -33.84 1.09
C THR A 85 9.03 -34.12 -0.16
N THR A 86 10.01 -33.25 -0.48
CA THR A 86 10.86 -33.42 -1.67
C THR A 86 11.66 -34.71 -1.61
N ILE A 87 12.26 -35.02 -0.46
CA ILE A 87 13.00 -36.28 -0.27
C ILE A 87 12.09 -37.49 -0.42
N THR A 88 10.88 -37.44 0.15
CA THR A 88 9.87 -38.50 0.00
C THR A 88 9.50 -38.71 -1.46
N LEU A 89 9.32 -37.63 -2.23
CA LEU A 89 9.07 -37.71 -3.68
C LEU A 89 10.26 -38.31 -4.44
N ILE A 90 11.51 -38.01 -4.05
CA ILE A 90 12.71 -38.64 -4.62
C ILE A 90 12.71 -40.15 -4.32
N TYR A 91 12.40 -40.57 -3.09
CA TYR A 91 12.27 -42.00 -2.76
C TYR A 91 11.16 -42.68 -3.57
N ILE A 92 10.01 -42.03 -3.77
CA ILE A 92 8.93 -42.55 -4.63
C ILE A 92 9.41 -42.67 -6.08
N ALA A 93 10.14 -41.69 -6.59
CA ALA A 93 10.72 -41.75 -7.94
C ALA A 93 11.74 -42.89 -8.08
N LEU A 94 12.61 -43.09 -7.09
CA LEU A 94 13.55 -44.22 -7.03
C LEU A 94 12.82 -45.56 -6.95
N TYR A 95 11.79 -45.66 -6.11
CA TYR A 95 10.98 -46.87 -6.00
C TYR A 95 10.25 -47.20 -7.31
N ARG A 96 9.66 -46.19 -7.95
CA ARG A 96 9.02 -46.34 -9.26
C ARG A 96 10.04 -46.76 -10.31
N LEU A 97 11.23 -46.17 -10.32
CA LEU A 97 12.30 -46.59 -11.23
C LEU A 97 12.77 -48.01 -10.93
N ALA A 98 12.96 -48.39 -9.67
CA ALA A 98 13.34 -49.74 -9.28
C ALA A 98 12.28 -50.77 -9.73
N LYS A 99 10.99 -50.41 -9.67
CA LYS A 99 9.89 -51.21 -10.24
C LYS A 99 9.82 -51.17 -11.78
N GLN A 100 10.10 -50.03 -12.40
CA GLN A 100 10.12 -49.81 -13.85
C GLN A 100 11.43 -50.24 -14.51
N LEU A 101 12.41 -50.72 -13.77
CA LEU A 101 13.51 -51.52 -14.31
C LEU A 101 13.01 -52.92 -14.78
N ASP A 102 11.68 -53.11 -14.80
CA ASP A 102 10.93 -54.07 -15.62
C ASP A 102 10.07 -53.46 -16.76
N ASN A 103 9.99 -52.11 -16.90
CA ASN A 103 9.73 -51.38 -18.16
C ASN A 103 9.65 -49.83 -17.99
N GLN A 104 10.37 -49.13 -18.86
CA GLN A 104 10.79 -47.72 -18.93
C GLN A 104 9.84 -46.57 -18.46
N MET A 105 10.37 -45.59 -17.71
CA MET A 105 10.62 -44.15 -18.08
C MET A 105 10.77 -43.26 -16.80
N SER A 106 11.97 -42.74 -16.47
CA SER A 106 12.17 -41.72 -15.41
C SER A 106 13.46 -40.89 -15.63
N LYS A 107 13.55 -39.66 -15.08
CA LYS A 107 14.74 -38.77 -15.15
C LYS A 107 15.91 -39.24 -14.25
N ILE A 108 15.64 -40.13 -13.30
CA ILE A 108 16.68 -40.95 -12.67
C ILE A 108 16.91 -42.12 -13.66
N THR A 109 18.13 -42.27 -14.12
CA THR A 109 18.53 -43.31 -15.08
C THR A 109 19.12 -44.49 -14.31
N ARG A 110 19.28 -45.63 -14.99
CA ARG A 110 19.99 -46.78 -14.42
C ARG A 110 21.40 -46.39 -13.94
N ASP A 111 22.05 -45.47 -14.66
CA ASP A 111 23.43 -45.05 -14.43
C ASP A 111 23.60 -44.16 -13.18
N ASN A 112 22.57 -43.41 -12.78
CA ASN A 112 22.64 -42.55 -11.59
C ASN A 112 21.84 -43.09 -10.38
N PHE A 113 21.09 -44.17 -10.53
CA PHE A 113 20.32 -44.79 -9.45
C PHE A 113 21.18 -45.12 -8.22
N GLU A 114 22.31 -45.82 -8.43
CA GLU A 114 23.22 -46.19 -7.34
C GLU A 114 23.90 -44.97 -6.70
N ILE A 115 24.13 -43.91 -7.49
CA ILE A 115 24.71 -42.66 -6.99
C ILE A 115 23.69 -41.93 -6.10
N VAL A 116 22.44 -41.80 -6.55
CA VAL A 116 21.37 -41.15 -5.78
C VAL A 116 21.06 -41.96 -4.51
N GLN A 117 20.99 -43.29 -4.59
CA GLN A 117 20.79 -44.16 -3.43
C GLN A 117 21.92 -44.00 -2.40
N ARG A 118 23.18 -44.02 -2.84
CA ARG A 118 24.33 -43.74 -1.96
C ARG A 118 24.28 -42.34 -1.36
N GLY A 119 23.92 -41.33 -2.16
CA GLY A 119 23.76 -39.95 -1.71
C GLY A 119 22.70 -39.81 -0.62
N LEU A 120 21.51 -40.40 -0.81
CA LEU A 120 20.43 -40.41 0.17
C LEU A 120 20.83 -41.06 1.49
N SER A 121 21.57 -42.18 1.45
CA SER A 121 22.06 -42.89 2.65
C SER A 121 23.06 -42.07 3.50
N LYS A 122 23.65 -41.03 2.89
CA LYS A 122 24.61 -40.11 3.52
C LYS A 122 23.93 -38.85 4.06
N LEU A 123 22.67 -38.58 3.73
CA LEU A 123 22.00 -37.38 4.23
C LEU A 123 21.73 -37.48 5.73
N ILE A 124 22.17 -36.46 6.44
CA ILE A 124 21.95 -36.27 7.87
C ILE A 124 21.23 -34.95 8.11
N PHE A 125 20.35 -34.92 9.10
CA PHE A 125 19.70 -33.70 9.55
C PHE A 125 19.73 -33.66 11.08
N VAL A 126 19.55 -32.46 11.65
CA VAL A 126 19.33 -32.31 13.09
C VAL A 126 17.84 -32.46 13.34
N ASP A 127 17.45 -33.54 14.02
CA ASP A 127 16.07 -33.80 14.42
C ASP A 127 15.84 -33.19 15.81
N ILE A 128 14.85 -32.31 15.90
CA ILE A 128 14.51 -31.57 17.11
C ILE A 128 13.13 -32.02 17.55
N SER A 129 13.08 -32.84 18.61
CA SER A 129 11.84 -33.28 19.23
C SER A 129 11.42 -32.29 20.33
N LEU A 130 10.19 -31.80 20.21
CA LEU A 130 9.58 -30.89 21.17
C LEU A 130 8.47 -31.59 21.94
N ASP A 131 8.49 -31.38 23.26
CA ASP A 131 7.43 -31.79 24.17
C ASP A 131 6.44 -30.63 24.32
N ARG A 132 5.16 -30.83 24.00
CA ARG A 132 4.13 -29.79 24.09
C ARG A 132 3.90 -29.24 25.50
N GLN A 133 4.24 -30.01 26.54
CA GLN A 133 4.04 -29.59 27.93
C GLN A 133 5.22 -28.76 28.46
N ASN A 134 6.43 -29.09 28.02
CA ASN A 134 7.67 -28.53 28.57
C ASN A 134 8.38 -27.55 27.63
N ASP A 135 8.19 -27.67 26.33
CA ASP A 135 8.76 -26.78 25.33
C ASP A 135 7.70 -25.80 24.82
N ASN A 136 8.14 -24.63 24.32
CA ASN A 136 7.28 -23.69 23.61
C ASN A 136 7.57 -23.79 22.10
N PRO A 137 6.77 -24.54 21.33
CA PRO A 137 7.03 -24.78 19.90
C PRO A 137 7.11 -23.50 19.08
N GLN A 138 6.32 -22.49 19.45
CA GLN A 138 6.27 -21.21 18.77
C GLN A 138 7.61 -20.46 18.89
N ARG A 139 8.18 -20.35 20.09
CA ARG A 139 9.46 -19.65 20.29
C ARG A 139 10.61 -20.33 19.56
N ILE A 140 10.60 -21.66 19.52
CA ILE A 140 11.62 -22.44 18.82
C ILE A 140 11.48 -22.26 17.31
N PHE A 141 10.26 -22.29 16.79
CA PHE A 141 9.98 -22.02 15.38
C PHE A 141 10.44 -20.62 14.95
N GLU A 142 10.14 -19.57 15.73
CA GLU A 142 10.60 -18.20 15.47
C GLU A 142 12.14 -18.12 15.40
N SER A 143 12.85 -18.81 16.29
CA SER A 143 14.32 -18.80 16.30
C SER A 143 14.94 -19.47 15.06
N LEU A 144 14.32 -20.55 14.56
CA LEU A 144 14.85 -21.37 13.48
C LEU A 144 14.56 -20.78 12.10
N ASN A 145 13.44 -20.08 11.92
CA ASN A 145 13.06 -19.45 10.65
C ASN A 145 14.00 -18.31 10.20
N SER A 146 14.95 -17.89 11.04
CA SER A 146 15.98 -16.91 10.70
C SER A 146 16.97 -17.40 9.62
N THR A 147 16.97 -18.69 9.27
CA THR A 147 18.00 -19.31 8.40
C THR A 147 17.45 -19.98 7.12
N GLY A 148 16.16 -19.79 6.79
CA GLY A 148 15.47 -20.46 5.67
C GLY A 148 14.78 -19.52 4.67
N LEU A 149 13.89 -20.07 3.83
CA LEU A 149 12.99 -19.27 2.99
C LEU A 149 12.08 -18.41 3.87
N GLU A 150 12.12 -17.09 3.69
CA GLU A 150 11.32 -16.14 4.47
C GLU A 150 9.84 -16.51 4.41
N LEU A 151 9.22 -16.62 5.58
CA LEU A 151 7.78 -16.75 5.73
C LEU A 151 7.12 -15.39 5.52
N SER A 152 5.93 -15.38 4.91
CA SER A 152 5.15 -14.15 4.87
C SER A 152 4.68 -13.76 6.28
N GLN A 153 4.37 -12.48 6.47
CA GLN A 153 3.80 -12.02 7.75
C GLN A 153 2.50 -12.75 8.09
N ALA A 154 1.68 -13.04 7.07
CA ALA A 154 0.48 -13.85 7.21
C ALA A 154 0.80 -15.28 7.71
N ASP A 155 1.84 -15.93 7.17
CA ASP A 155 2.25 -17.27 7.64
C ASP A 155 2.72 -17.23 9.10
N LEU A 156 3.47 -16.21 9.49
CA LEU A 156 3.91 -16.02 10.88
C LEU A 156 2.71 -15.86 11.83
N ILE A 157 1.72 -15.06 11.42
CA ILE A 157 0.48 -14.87 12.20
C ILE A 157 -0.35 -16.17 12.26
N ARG A 158 -0.49 -16.89 11.15
CA ARG A 158 -1.19 -18.20 11.11
C ARG A 158 -0.56 -19.17 12.10
N ASN A 159 0.76 -19.31 12.04
CA ASN A 159 1.54 -20.21 12.91
C ASN A 159 1.40 -19.79 14.38
N TYR A 160 1.49 -18.49 14.65
CA TYR A 160 1.32 -17.93 15.99
C TYR A 160 -0.04 -18.29 16.60
N ILE A 161 -1.10 -18.14 15.82
CA ILE A 161 -2.47 -18.39 16.27
C ILE A 161 -2.71 -19.89 16.52
N LEU A 162 -2.16 -20.77 15.68
CA LEU A 162 -2.56 -22.18 15.63
C LEU A 162 -1.64 -23.11 16.43
N MET A 163 -0.34 -22.81 16.57
CA MET A 163 0.63 -23.73 17.20
C MET A 163 0.34 -24.09 18.67
N GLY A 164 -0.26 -23.16 19.43
CA GLY A 164 -0.59 -23.37 20.84
C GLY A 164 -1.91 -24.08 21.11
N LEU A 165 -2.67 -24.43 20.06
CA LEU A 165 -4.01 -24.98 20.18
C LEU A 165 -4.03 -26.51 20.09
N SER A 166 -5.07 -27.13 20.65
CA SER A 166 -5.35 -28.56 20.44
C SER A 166 -5.70 -28.85 18.97
N ARG A 167 -5.48 -30.09 18.51
CA ARG A 167 -5.74 -30.49 17.12
C ARG A 167 -7.15 -30.13 16.63
N ASN A 168 -8.17 -30.41 17.43
CA ASN A 168 -9.56 -30.09 17.08
C ASN A 168 -9.76 -28.57 16.92
N ASN A 169 -9.20 -27.77 17.83
CA ASN A 169 -9.28 -26.31 17.75
C ASN A 169 -8.45 -25.76 16.58
N GLN A 170 -7.32 -26.38 16.24
CA GLN A 170 -6.52 -26.00 15.07
C GLN A 170 -7.32 -26.17 13.77
N GLU A 171 -7.93 -27.35 13.58
CA GLU A 171 -8.75 -27.62 12.40
C GLU A 171 -9.99 -26.72 12.33
N GLU A 172 -10.67 -26.51 13.46
CA GLU A 172 -11.83 -25.63 13.54
C GLU A 172 -11.45 -24.19 13.17
N ILE A 173 -10.39 -23.64 13.79
CA ILE A 173 -9.99 -22.25 13.58
C ILE A 173 -9.46 -22.04 12.16
N TYR A 174 -8.68 -23.00 11.64
CA TYR A 174 -8.16 -22.92 10.29
C TYR A 174 -9.29 -22.91 9.25
N ARG A 175 -10.17 -23.93 9.27
CA ARG A 175 -11.24 -24.08 8.27
C ARG A 175 -12.29 -22.98 8.35
N ASN A 176 -12.72 -22.62 9.57
CA ASN A 176 -13.85 -21.70 9.72
C ASN A 176 -13.44 -20.22 9.62
N PHE A 177 -12.17 -19.88 9.87
CA PHE A 177 -11.71 -18.50 9.88
C PHE A 177 -10.55 -18.28 8.92
N TRP A 178 -9.41 -18.94 9.12
CA TRP A 178 -8.19 -18.61 8.40
C TRP A 178 -8.29 -18.87 6.89
N GLU A 179 -8.80 -20.04 6.50
CA GLU A 179 -9.02 -20.43 5.10
C GLU A 179 -9.97 -19.45 4.39
N VAL A 180 -11.00 -18.97 5.09
CA VAL A 180 -11.93 -17.96 4.55
C VAL A 180 -11.23 -16.61 4.35
N ILE A 181 -10.42 -16.18 5.32
CA ILE A 181 -9.62 -14.95 5.22
C ILE A 181 -8.62 -15.06 4.07
N GLU A 182 -7.91 -16.18 3.92
CA GLU A 182 -6.98 -16.43 2.81
C GLU A 182 -7.66 -16.36 1.45
N LYS A 183 -8.84 -16.98 1.33
CA LYS A 183 -9.63 -16.94 0.09
C LYS A 183 -10.07 -15.51 -0.24
N ASN A 184 -10.57 -14.78 0.75
CA ASN A 184 -11.11 -13.44 0.56
C ASN A 184 -10.00 -12.40 0.30
N ALA A 185 -8.88 -12.47 1.01
CA ALA A 185 -7.73 -11.58 0.85
C ALA A 185 -6.79 -12.07 -0.26
N LYS A 186 -7.33 -12.52 -1.38
CA LYS A 186 -6.59 -12.91 -2.58
C LYS A 186 -6.92 -11.97 -3.73
N ASP A 187 -5.89 -11.51 -4.42
CA ASP A 187 -6.03 -10.82 -5.70
C ASP A 187 -6.19 -11.87 -6.78
N GLU A 188 -7.40 -12.00 -7.32
CA GLU A 188 -7.74 -13.03 -8.30
C GLU A 188 -7.07 -12.75 -9.65
N SER A 189 -6.90 -11.48 -10.01
CA SER A 189 -6.29 -11.06 -11.27
C SER A 189 -4.80 -11.38 -11.34
N LEU A 190 -4.08 -11.19 -10.23
CA LEU A 190 -2.65 -11.49 -10.11
C LEU A 190 -2.36 -12.88 -9.55
N ASN A 191 -3.43 -13.62 -9.17
CA ASN A 191 -3.35 -14.88 -8.44
C ASN A 191 -2.40 -14.80 -7.21
N LYS A 192 -2.43 -13.66 -6.49
CA LYS A 192 -1.49 -13.34 -5.41
C LYS A 192 -2.23 -13.17 -4.07
N THR A 193 -1.70 -13.77 -3.02
CA THR A 193 -2.21 -13.54 -1.65
C THR A 193 -1.90 -12.12 -1.19
N ARG A 194 -2.89 -11.47 -0.58
CA ARG A 194 -2.82 -10.14 0.05
C ARG A 194 -3.16 -10.18 1.53
N VAL A 195 -3.07 -11.36 2.17
CA VAL A 195 -3.42 -11.54 3.58
C VAL A 195 -2.54 -10.66 4.49
N SER A 196 -1.26 -10.50 4.15
CA SER A 196 -0.35 -9.64 4.93
C SER A 196 -0.77 -8.17 4.86
N GLU A 197 -1.16 -7.70 3.68
CA GLU A 197 -1.69 -6.36 3.45
C GLU A 197 -3.05 -6.16 4.15
N PHE A 198 -3.95 -7.13 4.04
CA PHE A 198 -5.25 -7.09 4.72
C PHE A 198 -5.10 -6.99 6.24
N ILE A 199 -4.25 -7.83 6.86
CA ILE A 199 -4.04 -7.77 8.31
C ILE A 199 -3.39 -6.44 8.71
N ARG A 200 -2.48 -5.90 7.88
CA ARG A 200 -1.90 -4.57 8.11
C ARG A 200 -2.98 -3.48 8.07
N ASP A 201 -3.92 -3.54 7.13
CA ASP A 201 -5.03 -2.60 7.01
C ASP A 201 -6.02 -2.73 8.19
N TYR A 202 -6.28 -3.96 8.65
CA TYR A 202 -7.03 -4.24 9.86
C TYR A 202 -6.38 -3.64 11.12
N LEU A 203 -5.08 -3.85 11.30
CA LEU A 203 -4.32 -3.25 12.40
C LEU A 203 -4.34 -1.73 12.33
N THR A 204 -4.25 -1.16 11.12
CA THR A 204 -4.36 0.28 10.89
C THR A 204 -5.71 0.81 11.38
N LEU A 205 -6.80 0.13 11.02
CA LEU A 205 -8.15 0.52 11.45
C LEU A 205 -8.33 0.43 12.97
N ARG A 206 -7.90 -0.68 13.58
CA ARG A 206 -8.19 -0.98 15.00
C ARG A 206 -7.22 -0.37 16.00
N ASN A 207 -5.93 -0.33 15.67
CA ASN A 207 -4.90 0.11 16.60
C ASN A 207 -4.48 1.55 16.39
N LYS A 208 -4.91 2.19 15.29
CA LYS A 208 -4.43 3.53 14.89
C LYS A 208 -2.91 3.60 14.77
N GLU A 209 -2.32 2.45 14.42
CA GLU A 209 -0.91 2.25 14.19
C GLU A 209 -0.78 1.67 12.79
N ILE A 210 0.11 2.21 11.96
CA ILE A 210 0.37 1.71 10.61
C ILE A 210 1.67 0.90 10.65
N PRO A 211 1.62 -0.43 10.77
CA PRO A 211 2.84 -1.22 10.87
C PRO A 211 3.65 -1.13 9.58
N ASN A 212 4.98 -1.19 9.70
CA ASN A 212 5.82 -1.46 8.54
C ASN A 212 5.49 -2.85 7.99
N LYS A 213 5.72 -3.06 6.70
CA LYS A 213 5.40 -4.35 6.04
C LYS A 213 6.10 -5.55 6.68
N GLY A 214 7.29 -5.38 7.26
CA GLY A 214 8.03 -6.44 7.95
C GLY A 214 7.63 -6.64 9.41
N ASP A 215 6.91 -5.70 10.01
CA ASP A 215 6.60 -5.66 11.45
C ASP A 215 5.15 -6.08 11.76
N VAL A 216 4.33 -6.38 10.73
CA VAL A 216 2.91 -6.72 10.86
C VAL A 216 2.68 -7.84 11.88
N TYR A 217 3.51 -8.89 11.82
CA TYR A 217 3.50 -9.99 12.76
C TYR A 217 3.76 -9.54 14.20
N VAL A 218 4.82 -8.75 14.39
CA VAL A 218 5.25 -8.27 15.71
C VAL A 218 4.18 -7.37 16.32
N THR A 219 3.60 -6.45 15.53
CA THR A 219 2.50 -5.59 15.98
C THR A 219 1.25 -6.41 16.31
N PHE A 220 0.90 -7.40 15.49
CA PHE A 220 -0.23 -8.29 15.77
C PHE A 220 -0.05 -9.03 17.10
N LYS A 221 1.12 -9.66 17.31
CA LYS A 221 1.46 -10.39 18.54
C LYS A 221 1.46 -9.50 19.78
N LYS A 222 1.97 -8.26 19.67
CA LYS A 222 1.97 -7.29 20.78
C LYS A 222 0.56 -6.90 21.20
N LYS A 223 -0.36 -6.74 20.23
CA LYS A 223 -1.73 -6.31 20.50
C LYS A 223 -2.63 -7.46 20.95
N TYR A 224 -2.43 -8.64 20.38
CA TYR A 224 -3.26 -9.83 20.60
C TYR A 224 -2.38 -10.96 21.13
N PRO A 225 -1.90 -10.86 22.39
CA PRO A 225 -1.18 -11.95 23.01
C PRO A 225 -2.09 -13.17 23.08
N THR A 226 -1.54 -14.36 22.84
CA THR A 226 -2.28 -15.63 22.75
C THR A 226 -3.12 -15.82 24.01
N THR A 227 -4.41 -15.51 23.88
CA THR A 227 -5.41 -15.50 24.94
C THR A 227 -6.33 -16.71 24.74
N THR A 228 -7.37 -16.83 25.56
CA THR A 228 -8.30 -17.97 25.50
C THR A 228 -8.85 -18.18 24.07
N VAL A 229 -9.20 -19.43 23.75
CA VAL A 229 -9.72 -19.80 22.42
C VAL A 229 -10.94 -18.94 22.02
N ASP A 230 -11.77 -18.55 23.00
CA ASP A 230 -12.95 -17.73 22.76
C ASP A 230 -12.62 -16.29 22.36
N GLU A 231 -11.63 -15.66 23.01
CA GLU A 231 -11.16 -14.33 22.65
C GLU A 231 -10.53 -14.32 21.26
N LEU A 232 -9.75 -15.36 20.94
CA LEU A 232 -9.19 -15.55 19.61
C LEU A 232 -10.29 -15.69 18.54
N LYS A 233 -11.32 -16.50 18.80
CA LYS A 233 -12.47 -16.66 17.90
C LYS A 233 -13.18 -15.32 17.67
N LYS A 234 -13.28 -14.46 18.68
CA LYS A 234 -13.87 -13.11 18.53
C LYS A 234 -13.06 -12.23 17.56
N ILE A 235 -11.74 -12.18 17.74
CA ILE A 235 -10.84 -11.41 16.86
C ILE A 235 -10.91 -11.95 15.43
N LEU A 236 -10.86 -13.27 15.26
CA LEU A 236 -10.91 -13.91 13.96
C LEU A 236 -12.28 -13.78 13.28
N SER A 237 -13.38 -13.74 14.04
CA SER A 237 -14.72 -13.47 13.51
C SER A 237 -14.78 -12.08 12.88
N GLU A 238 -14.16 -11.11 13.54
CA GLU A 238 -14.10 -9.74 13.04
C GLU A 238 -13.23 -9.61 11.78
N LEU A 239 -12.03 -10.19 11.80
CA LEU A 239 -11.16 -10.30 10.62
C LEU A 239 -11.88 -10.99 9.46
N LYS A 240 -12.62 -12.07 9.73
CA LYS A 240 -13.39 -12.78 8.72
C LYS A 240 -14.48 -11.88 8.12
N SER A 241 -15.23 -11.15 8.94
CA SER A 241 -16.25 -10.18 8.48
C SER A 241 -15.63 -9.14 7.54
N LEU A 242 -14.58 -8.45 8.00
CA LEU A 242 -13.91 -7.40 7.23
C LEU A 242 -13.24 -7.93 5.96
N SER A 243 -12.77 -9.19 5.96
CA SER A 243 -12.16 -9.81 4.79
C SER A 243 -13.14 -9.90 3.60
N LEU A 244 -14.45 -10.04 3.85
CA LEU A 244 -15.47 -10.07 2.79
C LEU A 244 -15.52 -8.72 2.05
N PHE A 245 -15.50 -7.61 2.79
CA PHE A 245 -15.48 -6.27 2.20
C PHE A 245 -14.14 -5.98 1.54
N TYR A 246 -13.03 -6.44 2.13
CA TYR A 246 -11.72 -6.36 1.51
C TYR A 246 -11.68 -7.10 0.15
N ASN A 247 -12.31 -8.26 0.05
CA ASN A 247 -12.40 -9.02 -1.21
C ASN A 247 -13.09 -8.20 -2.31
N LYS A 248 -14.20 -7.54 -1.99
CA LYS A 248 -14.90 -6.65 -2.93
C LYS A 248 -14.06 -5.45 -3.34
N LEU A 249 -13.32 -4.87 -2.40
CA LEU A 249 -12.41 -3.76 -2.68
C LEU A 249 -11.24 -4.18 -3.59
N VAL A 250 -10.63 -5.35 -3.36
CA VAL A 250 -9.52 -5.85 -4.20
C VAL A 250 -10.00 -6.39 -5.54
N ASN A 251 -11.15 -7.06 -5.55
CA ASN A 251 -11.75 -7.70 -6.72
C ASN A 251 -13.15 -7.10 -6.99
N PRO A 252 -13.23 -5.94 -7.69
CA PRO A 252 -14.51 -5.26 -7.94
C PRO A 252 -15.55 -6.13 -8.64
N GLN A 253 -15.11 -7.16 -9.39
CA GLN A 253 -15.98 -8.11 -10.09
C GLN A 253 -16.88 -8.90 -9.14
N ASN A 254 -16.47 -9.05 -7.87
CA ASN A 254 -17.22 -9.73 -6.82
C ASN A 254 -18.26 -8.81 -6.14
N GLU A 255 -18.37 -7.55 -6.56
CA GLU A 255 -19.48 -6.67 -6.16
C GLU A 255 -20.67 -6.87 -7.10
N ASP A 256 -21.85 -7.10 -6.53
CA ASP A 256 -23.07 -7.41 -7.29
C ASP A 256 -23.65 -6.15 -7.93
N ASP A 257 -23.64 -5.03 -7.21
CA ASP A 257 -24.18 -3.77 -7.69
C ASP A 257 -23.24 -3.09 -8.71
N LYS A 258 -23.78 -2.76 -9.88
CA LYS A 258 -22.98 -2.20 -11.00
C LYS A 258 -22.41 -0.82 -10.68
N ASP A 259 -23.17 0.03 -10.01
CA ASP A 259 -22.75 1.41 -9.74
C ASP A 259 -21.66 1.43 -8.67
N ILE A 260 -21.83 0.60 -7.63
CA ILE A 260 -20.84 0.43 -6.57
C ILE A 260 -19.55 -0.18 -7.15
N ARG A 261 -19.65 -1.27 -7.92
CA ARG A 261 -18.51 -1.90 -8.61
C ARG A 261 -17.71 -0.89 -9.41
N GLN A 262 -18.38 -0.06 -10.20
CA GLN A 262 -17.72 0.97 -11.00
C GLN A 262 -16.92 1.97 -10.13
N GLN A 263 -17.47 2.40 -8.98
CA GLN A 263 -16.73 3.27 -8.06
C GLN A 263 -15.49 2.59 -7.46
N ILE A 264 -15.58 1.29 -7.11
CA ILE A 264 -14.42 0.53 -6.62
C ILE A 264 -13.36 0.38 -7.72
N GLU A 265 -13.76 0.10 -8.96
CA GLU A 265 -12.84 0.01 -10.11
C GLU A 265 -12.05 1.31 -10.28
N TYR A 266 -12.70 2.47 -10.11
CA TYR A 266 -12.02 3.76 -10.13
C TYR A 266 -11.02 3.95 -8.98
N ILE A 267 -11.38 3.53 -7.77
CA ILE A 267 -10.48 3.55 -6.61
C ILE A 267 -9.25 2.67 -6.84
N ASN A 268 -9.44 1.47 -7.40
CA ASN A 268 -8.36 0.53 -7.70
C ASN A 268 -7.44 1.04 -8.81
N ARG A 269 -7.99 1.62 -9.87
CA ARG A 269 -7.21 2.22 -10.97
C ARG A 269 -6.34 3.39 -10.49
N LEU A 270 -6.83 4.15 -9.51
CA LEU A 270 -6.08 5.22 -8.85
C LEU A 270 -5.13 4.73 -7.75
N GLU A 271 -5.13 3.42 -7.43
CA GLU A 271 -4.35 2.79 -6.36
C GLU A 271 -4.53 3.45 -4.99
N ILE A 272 -5.77 3.83 -4.65
CA ILE A 272 -6.10 4.42 -3.34
C ILE A 272 -6.24 3.33 -2.27
N ASN A 273 -5.35 2.33 -2.29
CA ASN A 273 -5.36 1.19 -1.35
C ASN A 273 -5.22 1.66 0.11
N VAL A 274 -4.60 2.82 0.32
CA VAL A 274 -4.46 3.48 1.62
C VAL A 274 -5.79 3.86 2.26
N ALA A 275 -6.87 3.94 1.48
CA ALA A 275 -8.22 4.17 1.98
C ALA A 275 -8.94 2.88 2.39
N PHE A 276 -8.40 1.69 2.09
CA PHE A 276 -9.06 0.42 2.37
C PHE A 276 -9.44 0.22 3.85
N PRO A 277 -8.60 0.57 4.85
CA PRO A 277 -9.00 0.52 6.26
C PRO A 277 -10.31 1.26 6.53
N PHE A 278 -10.43 2.48 6.00
CA PHE A 278 -11.64 3.31 6.11
C PHE A 278 -12.80 2.71 5.32
N LEU A 279 -12.58 2.35 4.06
CA LEU A 279 -13.62 1.87 3.16
C LEU A 279 -14.21 0.52 3.59
N MET A 280 -13.42 -0.39 4.16
CA MET A 280 -13.93 -1.65 4.70
C MET A 280 -14.99 -1.39 5.78
N LYS A 281 -14.76 -0.38 6.63
CA LYS A 281 -15.69 -0.05 7.70
C LYS A 281 -16.95 0.66 7.18
N VAL A 282 -16.81 1.56 6.20
CA VAL A 282 -17.96 2.16 5.49
C VAL A 282 -18.80 1.10 4.80
N TYR A 283 -18.17 0.08 4.21
CA TYR A 283 -18.88 -1.07 3.62
C TYR A 283 -19.60 -1.91 4.65
N GLU A 284 -18.98 -2.13 5.81
CA GLU A 284 -19.63 -2.83 6.92
C GLU A 284 -20.89 -2.07 7.37
N ASP A 285 -20.83 -0.74 7.45
CA ASP A 285 -21.99 0.10 7.79
C ASP A 285 -23.10 -0.01 6.72
N TYR A 286 -22.75 -0.02 5.43
CA TYR A 286 -23.70 -0.27 4.35
C TYR A 286 -24.32 -1.67 4.44
N SER A 287 -23.52 -2.70 4.67
CA SER A 287 -24.00 -4.09 4.82
C SER A 287 -24.92 -4.26 6.03
N ASN A 288 -24.69 -3.48 7.09
CA ASN A 288 -25.53 -3.44 8.28
C ASN A 288 -26.73 -2.50 8.14
N SER A 289 -26.98 -1.95 6.95
CA SER A 289 -28.08 -1.01 6.65
C SER A 289 -28.04 0.28 7.49
N LEU A 290 -26.87 0.70 7.97
CA LEU A 290 -26.68 2.00 8.65
C LEU A 290 -26.64 3.16 7.65
N ILE A 291 -26.20 2.88 6.43
CA ILE A 291 -26.20 3.84 5.31
C ILE A 291 -26.84 3.20 4.08
N ASP A 292 -27.40 4.04 3.22
CA ASP A 292 -27.98 3.61 1.95
C ASP A 292 -26.94 3.61 0.81
N LYS A 293 -27.33 3.04 -0.34
CA LYS A 293 -26.47 2.96 -1.54
C LYS A 293 -26.03 4.35 -2.03
N PRO A 294 -26.92 5.37 -2.15
CA PRO A 294 -26.51 6.73 -2.53
C PRO A 294 -25.44 7.33 -1.61
N THR A 295 -25.54 7.11 -0.30
CA THR A 295 -24.54 7.58 0.67
C THR A 295 -23.20 6.87 0.46
N LEU A 296 -23.19 5.54 0.30
CA LEU A 296 -21.96 4.79 0.02
C LEU A 296 -21.29 5.28 -1.27
N ILE A 297 -22.04 5.45 -2.36
CA ILE A 297 -21.50 5.97 -3.63
C ILE A 297 -20.93 7.37 -3.44
N SER A 298 -21.60 8.23 -2.67
CA SER A 298 -21.12 9.58 -2.38
C SER A 298 -19.81 9.57 -1.57
N VAL A 299 -19.66 8.65 -0.62
CA VAL A 299 -18.41 8.48 0.13
C VAL A 299 -17.29 7.97 -0.78
N LEU A 300 -17.55 6.96 -1.62
CA LEU A 300 -16.56 6.45 -2.58
C LEU A 300 -16.12 7.52 -3.58
N SER A 301 -17.06 8.34 -4.07
CA SER A 301 -16.79 9.47 -4.95
C SER A 301 -15.98 10.57 -4.24
N LEU A 302 -16.29 10.86 -2.97
CA LEU A 302 -15.56 11.82 -2.16
C LEU A 302 -14.09 11.42 -1.95
N VAL A 303 -13.84 10.14 -1.65
CA VAL A 303 -12.48 9.59 -1.53
C VAL A 303 -11.71 9.77 -2.85
N GLN A 304 -12.33 9.44 -3.98
CA GLN A 304 -11.73 9.64 -5.30
C GLN A 304 -11.44 11.12 -5.58
N SER A 305 -12.40 12.01 -5.32
CA SER A 305 -12.24 13.45 -5.54
C SER A 305 -11.10 14.02 -4.70
N PHE A 306 -11.07 13.70 -3.41
CA PHE A 306 -10.03 14.13 -2.50
C PHE A 306 -8.64 13.68 -2.97
N THR A 307 -8.45 12.39 -3.27
CA THR A 307 -7.16 11.87 -3.69
C THR A 307 -6.76 12.36 -5.08
N PHE A 308 -7.69 12.43 -6.03
CA PHE A 308 -7.38 12.85 -7.40
C PHE A 308 -7.00 14.33 -7.48
N ARG A 309 -7.70 15.20 -6.76
CA ARG A 309 -7.34 16.62 -6.68
C ARG A 309 -5.95 16.81 -6.08
N ARG A 310 -5.63 16.07 -5.01
CA ARG A 310 -4.27 16.08 -4.43
C ARG A 310 -3.20 15.62 -5.43
N PHE A 311 -3.50 14.59 -6.23
CA PHE A 311 -2.62 14.13 -7.31
C PHE A 311 -2.39 15.22 -8.37
N ILE A 312 -3.42 15.96 -8.77
CA ILE A 312 -3.30 17.09 -9.71
C ILE A 312 -2.37 18.18 -9.15
N LEU A 313 -2.45 18.49 -7.86
CA LEU A 313 -1.55 19.47 -7.23
C LEU A 313 -0.15 18.92 -6.92
N GLY A 314 0.08 17.61 -7.04
CA GLY A 314 1.36 16.99 -6.67
C GLY A 314 1.62 16.96 -5.17
N LEU A 315 0.56 16.95 -4.35
CA LEU A 315 0.69 16.89 -2.90
C LEU A 315 1.23 15.51 -2.46
N PRO A 316 2.01 15.44 -1.35
CA PRO A 316 2.55 14.17 -0.86
C PRO A 316 1.46 13.15 -0.50
N ASN A 317 1.70 11.89 -0.86
CA ASN A 317 0.81 10.77 -0.58
C ASN A 317 0.96 10.20 0.84
N ASN A 318 2.09 10.45 1.52
CA ASN A 318 2.36 9.91 2.86
C ASN A 318 1.31 10.35 3.88
N ALA A 319 0.77 11.56 3.70
CA ALA A 319 -0.32 12.11 4.48
C ALA A 319 -1.63 11.28 4.39
N LEU A 320 -1.89 10.63 3.26
CA LEU A 320 -3.18 9.95 3.02
C LEU A 320 -3.41 8.78 3.98
N ASN A 321 -2.36 8.03 4.32
CA ASN A 321 -2.48 6.88 5.22
C ASN A 321 -3.09 7.31 6.57
N LYS A 322 -2.56 8.38 7.16
CA LYS A 322 -3.03 8.89 8.46
C LYS A 322 -4.40 9.53 8.37
N ILE A 323 -4.66 10.26 7.29
CA ILE A 323 -5.96 10.87 7.05
C ILE A 323 -7.05 9.80 7.04
N PHE A 324 -6.90 8.74 6.24
CA PHE A 324 -7.90 7.67 6.17
C PHE A 324 -7.95 6.81 7.43
N MET A 325 -6.83 6.57 8.11
CA MET A 325 -6.80 5.86 9.40
C MET A 325 -7.70 6.50 10.46
N ASN A 326 -7.70 7.84 10.53
CA ASN A 326 -8.44 8.61 11.53
C ASN A 326 -9.81 9.09 11.04
N LEU A 327 -10.10 8.99 9.74
CA LEU A 327 -11.32 9.55 9.14
C LEU A 327 -12.58 8.90 9.70
N TYR A 328 -12.54 7.60 9.97
CA TYR A 328 -13.68 6.87 10.49
C TYR A 328 -14.11 7.37 11.89
N ASP A 329 -13.18 7.84 12.72
CA ASP A 329 -13.50 8.33 14.08
C ASP A 329 -14.27 9.66 14.07
N LYS A 330 -14.34 10.30 12.90
CA LYS A 330 -15.10 11.54 12.68
C LYS A 330 -16.48 11.28 12.06
N VAL A 331 -16.85 10.01 11.86
CA VAL A 331 -18.14 9.62 11.30
C VAL A 331 -19.23 9.76 12.36
N GLU A 332 -20.23 10.59 12.09
CA GLU A 332 -21.43 10.73 12.92
C GLU A 332 -22.58 10.02 12.20
N GLN A 333 -23.27 9.07 12.85
CA GLN A 333 -24.29 8.25 12.19
C GLN A 333 -25.44 9.07 11.60
N GLU A 334 -25.92 10.09 12.32
CA GLU A 334 -27.03 10.96 11.88
C GLU A 334 -26.64 11.86 10.70
N SER A 335 -25.34 12.16 10.54
CA SER A 335 -24.82 13.10 9.55
C SER A 335 -23.69 12.48 8.71
N TYR A 336 -23.78 11.18 8.42
CA TYR A 336 -22.68 10.32 7.95
C TYR A 336 -21.80 10.97 6.87
N LEU A 337 -22.39 11.35 5.72
CA LEU A 337 -21.67 11.98 4.62
C LEU A 337 -21.15 13.37 5.01
N LEU A 338 -21.97 14.16 5.70
CA LEU A 338 -21.65 15.53 6.08
C LEU A 338 -20.47 15.58 7.05
N SER A 339 -20.38 14.66 8.01
CA SER A 339 -19.29 14.63 8.99
C SER A 339 -17.95 14.27 8.34
N ILE A 340 -17.95 13.33 7.37
CA ILE A 340 -16.77 13.01 6.55
C ILE A 340 -16.35 14.21 5.71
N GLN A 341 -17.31 14.87 5.04
CA GLN A 341 -17.05 16.07 4.25
C GLN A 341 -16.45 17.19 5.11
N LYS A 342 -17.03 17.47 6.29
CA LYS A 342 -16.51 18.44 7.25
C LYS A 342 -15.07 18.11 7.66
N SER A 343 -14.81 16.85 8.03
CA SER A 343 -13.47 16.42 8.44
C SER A 343 -12.41 16.61 7.36
N LEU A 344 -12.73 16.34 6.09
CA LEU A 344 -11.78 16.53 4.98
C LEU A 344 -11.61 18.02 4.61
N MET A 345 -12.69 18.82 4.71
CA MET A 345 -12.70 20.23 4.32
C MET A 345 -12.06 21.18 5.34
N GLN A 346 -12.01 20.78 6.62
CA GLN A 346 -11.36 21.55 7.70
C GLN A 346 -9.82 21.48 7.66
N ARG A 347 -9.25 20.52 6.93
CA ARG A 347 -7.79 20.34 6.85
C ARG A 347 -7.11 21.48 6.09
N SER A 348 -5.92 21.88 6.56
CA SER A 348 -5.11 22.94 5.94
C SER A 348 -3.75 22.42 5.43
N GLY A 349 -2.91 23.31 4.92
CA GLY A 349 -1.56 22.98 4.45
C GLY A 349 -1.50 21.81 3.47
N VAL A 350 -0.56 20.88 3.69
CA VAL A 350 -0.35 19.71 2.84
C VAL A 350 -1.44 18.64 2.98
N HIS A 351 -2.32 18.72 3.99
CA HIS A 351 -3.41 17.78 4.26
C HIS A 351 -4.76 18.23 3.69
N ARG A 352 -4.84 19.47 3.20
CA ARG A 352 -6.08 20.09 2.72
C ARG A 352 -6.76 19.34 1.57
N PHE A 353 -8.05 19.59 1.44
CA PHE A 353 -8.84 19.30 0.25
C PHE A 353 -8.63 20.43 -0.78
N PRO A 354 -8.04 20.16 -1.97
CA PRO A 354 -7.75 21.23 -2.91
C PRO A 354 -8.99 21.93 -3.48
N ARG A 355 -8.98 23.26 -3.45
CA ARG A 355 -10.06 24.13 -3.94
C ARG A 355 -10.13 24.13 -5.46
N ASN A 356 -11.25 24.59 -6.00
CA ASN A 356 -11.49 24.61 -7.45
C ASN A 356 -10.46 25.46 -8.20
N THR A 357 -10.15 26.66 -7.71
CA THR A 357 -9.20 27.59 -8.35
C THR A 357 -7.80 27.01 -8.48
N GLU A 358 -7.23 26.50 -7.37
CA GLU A 358 -5.90 25.88 -7.40
C GLU A 358 -5.86 24.59 -8.23
N THR A 359 -6.93 23.79 -8.18
CA THR A 359 -7.04 22.56 -8.98
C THR A 359 -7.04 22.88 -10.47
N VAL A 360 -7.82 23.88 -10.90
CA VAL A 360 -7.90 24.30 -12.31
C VAL A 360 -6.56 24.84 -12.80
N ASN A 361 -5.91 25.70 -12.01
CA ASN A 361 -4.62 26.29 -12.39
C ASN A 361 -3.54 25.21 -12.55
N ALA A 362 -3.41 24.33 -11.55
CA ALA A 362 -2.47 23.22 -11.60
C ALA A 362 -2.79 22.26 -12.77
N PHE A 363 -4.07 21.98 -13.02
CA PHE A 363 -4.49 21.05 -14.07
C PHE A 363 -4.13 21.53 -15.49
N LYS A 364 -4.27 22.84 -15.76
CA LYS A 364 -3.97 23.43 -17.07
C LYS A 364 -2.49 23.36 -17.43
N GLU A 365 -1.62 23.49 -16.43
CA GLU A 365 -0.16 23.50 -16.61
C GLU A 365 0.47 22.12 -16.49
N LYS A 366 -0.27 21.13 -15.96
CA LYS A 366 0.27 19.80 -15.69
C LYS A 366 0.63 19.07 -16.99
N ASP A 367 1.81 18.45 -16.99
CA ASP A 367 2.20 17.47 -18.01
C ASP A 367 1.35 16.20 -17.84
N VAL A 368 0.23 16.15 -18.57
CA VAL A 368 -0.70 15.02 -18.57
C VAL A 368 -0.16 13.87 -19.40
N TYR A 369 0.56 14.17 -20.47
CA TYR A 369 1.09 13.14 -21.37
C TYR A 369 2.12 12.24 -20.66
N ASN A 370 3.02 12.78 -19.83
CA ASN A 370 4.04 12.00 -19.15
C ASN A 370 3.62 11.42 -17.79
N MET A 371 2.34 11.56 -17.42
CA MET A 371 1.81 10.85 -16.26
C MET A 371 1.96 9.33 -16.40
N LYS A 372 1.96 8.62 -15.26
CA LYS A 372 1.86 7.15 -15.25
C LYS A 372 0.70 6.72 -16.18
N PRO A 373 0.91 5.80 -17.14
CA PRO A 373 -0.08 5.48 -18.17
C PRO A 373 -1.48 5.21 -17.63
N LYS A 374 -1.59 4.46 -16.53
CA LYS A 374 -2.88 4.16 -15.88
C LYS A 374 -3.65 5.40 -15.41
N ASN A 375 -2.95 6.40 -14.82
CA ASN A 375 -3.57 7.63 -14.32
C ASN A 375 -4.02 8.51 -15.49
N ARG A 376 -3.22 8.54 -16.56
CA ARG A 376 -3.51 9.26 -17.80
C ARG A 376 -4.75 8.69 -18.49
N THR A 377 -4.81 7.37 -18.67
CA THR A 377 -5.98 6.68 -19.24
C THR A 377 -7.21 6.90 -18.39
N TYR A 378 -7.09 6.74 -17.06
CA TYR A 378 -8.19 7.00 -16.13
C TYR A 378 -8.74 8.44 -16.26
N LEU A 379 -7.87 9.44 -16.28
CA LEU A 379 -8.26 10.85 -16.42
C LEU A 379 -9.06 11.08 -17.72
N LEU A 380 -8.51 10.65 -18.86
CA LEU A 380 -9.14 10.87 -20.17
C LEU A 380 -10.45 10.11 -20.31
N GLU A 381 -10.52 8.87 -19.81
CA GLU A 381 -11.74 8.06 -19.80
C GLU A 381 -12.85 8.67 -18.97
N ARG A 382 -12.51 9.17 -17.78
CA ARG A 382 -13.48 9.84 -16.88
C ARG A 382 -14.01 11.12 -17.50
N ILE A 383 -13.16 11.88 -18.19
CA ILE A 383 -13.59 13.08 -18.92
C ILE A 383 -14.51 12.70 -20.08
N GLU A 384 -14.10 11.74 -20.91
CA GLU A 384 -14.86 11.30 -22.08
C GLU A 384 -16.25 10.77 -21.69
N ASN A 385 -16.31 9.90 -20.69
CA ASN A 385 -17.54 9.18 -20.32
C ASN A 385 -18.44 9.91 -19.32
N TYR A 386 -18.09 11.12 -18.86
CA TYR A 386 -18.94 11.86 -17.93
C TYR A 386 -20.31 12.20 -18.54
N GLN A 387 -21.40 11.77 -17.88
CA GLN A 387 -22.78 11.89 -18.39
C GLN A 387 -22.98 11.27 -19.79
N ASN A 388 -22.22 10.23 -20.13
CA ASN A 388 -22.37 9.49 -21.37
C ASN A 388 -23.06 8.14 -21.10
N THR A 389 -24.21 7.93 -21.75
CA THR A 389 -24.99 6.69 -21.66
C THR A 389 -24.44 5.58 -22.57
N GLU A 390 -23.63 5.94 -23.57
CA GLU A 390 -22.95 5.03 -24.48
C GLU A 390 -21.43 5.07 -24.20
N PRO A 391 -20.94 4.32 -23.19
CA PRO A 391 -19.56 4.46 -22.73
C PRO A 391 -18.55 4.12 -23.83
N VAL A 392 -17.57 5.00 -24.00
CA VAL A 392 -16.42 4.81 -24.86
C VAL A 392 -15.36 4.02 -24.10
N ILE A 393 -15.07 2.82 -24.59
CA ILE A 393 -13.99 1.98 -24.06
C ILE A 393 -12.68 2.44 -24.71
N ILE A 394 -11.76 2.95 -23.89
CA ILE A 394 -10.43 3.39 -24.34
C ILE A 394 -9.43 2.23 -24.27
N ASP A 395 -9.53 1.39 -23.24
CA ASP A 395 -8.60 0.30 -23.01
C ASP A 395 -8.85 -0.87 -23.98
N GLY A 396 -7.83 -1.31 -24.70
CA GLY A 396 -7.92 -2.37 -25.71
C GLY A 396 -8.57 -1.96 -27.05
N ALA A 397 -8.96 -0.70 -27.23
CA ALA A 397 -9.47 -0.16 -28.50
C ALA A 397 -8.34 0.48 -29.33
N ASP A 398 -8.57 0.70 -30.64
CA ASP A 398 -7.66 1.47 -31.52
C ASP A 398 -7.57 2.97 -31.15
N ILE A 399 -8.18 3.39 -30.03
CA ILE A 399 -8.17 4.77 -29.55
C ILE A 399 -6.85 5.05 -28.83
N THR A 400 -6.11 6.03 -29.35
CA THR A 400 -4.85 6.48 -28.77
C THR A 400 -4.92 7.95 -28.39
N ILE A 401 -3.93 8.40 -27.62
CA ILE A 401 -3.78 9.81 -27.28
C ILE A 401 -3.14 10.52 -28.47
N GLU A 402 -3.81 11.58 -28.93
CA GLU A 402 -3.40 12.43 -30.05
C GLU A 402 -2.95 13.79 -29.53
N HIS A 403 -1.84 14.28 -30.08
CA HIS A 403 -1.39 15.65 -29.92
C HIS A 403 -1.98 16.51 -31.04
N ILE A 404 -2.84 17.47 -30.69
CA ILE A 404 -3.47 18.34 -31.68
C ILE A 404 -2.39 19.18 -32.39
N PHE A 405 -1.61 19.92 -31.60
CA PHE A 405 -0.28 20.41 -31.99
C PHE A 405 0.74 19.27 -31.80
N PRO A 406 1.30 18.70 -32.89
CA PRO A 406 2.10 17.47 -32.82
C PRO A 406 3.43 17.62 -32.07
N GLN A 407 4.02 16.50 -31.64
CA GLN A 407 5.39 16.49 -31.09
C GLN A 407 6.46 16.84 -32.15
N ASN A 408 6.22 16.46 -33.40
CA ASN A 408 7.07 16.78 -34.54
C ASN A 408 6.27 17.54 -35.61
N PRO A 409 5.85 18.80 -35.38
CA PRO A 409 4.96 19.52 -36.28
C PRO A 409 5.53 19.66 -37.69
N ASP A 410 4.66 19.56 -38.70
CA ASP A 410 4.99 19.96 -40.07
C ASP A 410 5.46 21.43 -40.11
N PRO A 411 6.46 21.80 -40.96
CA PRO A 411 6.94 23.17 -41.09
C PRO A 411 5.84 24.23 -41.30
N LYS A 412 4.70 23.87 -41.90
CA LYS A 412 3.54 24.75 -42.06
C LYS A 412 3.01 25.30 -40.74
N TRP A 413 3.09 24.55 -39.63
CA TRP A 413 2.68 25.04 -38.31
C TRP A 413 3.44 26.29 -37.88
N LYS A 414 4.75 26.35 -38.16
CA LYS A 414 5.58 27.52 -37.83
C LYS A 414 5.23 28.74 -38.69
N ILE A 415 4.75 28.51 -39.91
CA ILE A 415 4.29 29.57 -40.81
C ILE A 415 2.94 30.11 -40.33
N GLU A 416 2.00 29.23 -39.95
CA GLU A 416 0.65 29.60 -39.52
C GLU A 416 0.63 30.33 -38.16
N LEU A 417 1.44 29.89 -37.20
CA LEU A 417 1.48 30.45 -35.84
C LEU A 417 2.51 31.58 -35.66
N GLY A 418 3.53 31.65 -36.52
CA GLY A 418 4.71 32.45 -36.27
C GLY A 418 5.67 31.82 -35.25
N ALA A 419 6.91 32.31 -35.21
CA ALA A 419 7.99 31.66 -34.46
C ALA A 419 7.82 31.72 -32.93
N GLU A 420 7.33 32.84 -32.40
CA GLU A 420 7.15 33.03 -30.96
C GLU A 420 6.07 32.11 -30.39
N GLU A 421 4.87 32.13 -30.98
CA GLU A 421 3.76 31.29 -30.53
C GLU A 421 4.03 29.81 -30.73
N TYR A 422 4.67 29.42 -31.84
CA TYR A 422 5.10 28.05 -32.09
C TYR A 422 6.03 27.53 -30.98
N ASN A 423 7.06 28.31 -30.61
CA ASN A 423 8.00 27.91 -29.56
C ASN A 423 7.30 27.88 -28.19
N PHE A 424 6.45 28.86 -27.90
CA PHE A 424 5.70 28.92 -26.64
C PHE A 424 4.82 27.69 -26.44
N ILE A 425 4.03 27.30 -27.46
CA ILE A 425 3.17 26.11 -27.39
C ILE A 425 4.04 24.85 -27.22
N LYS A 426 5.14 24.75 -27.97
CA LYS A 426 6.03 23.59 -27.92
C LYS A 426 6.67 23.40 -26.53
N GLU A 427 7.03 24.48 -25.85
CA GLU A 427 7.69 24.44 -24.55
C GLU A 427 6.70 24.28 -23.39
N ASN A 428 5.53 24.94 -23.45
CA ASN A 428 4.63 25.05 -22.29
C ASN A 428 3.36 24.20 -22.41
N TYR A 429 2.85 23.98 -23.63
CA TYR A 429 1.53 23.37 -23.84
C TYR A 429 1.55 22.03 -24.57
N LEU A 430 2.70 21.58 -25.05
CA LEU A 430 2.79 20.36 -25.84
C LEU A 430 2.11 19.16 -25.15
N ASN A 431 2.37 18.96 -23.86
CA ASN A 431 1.90 17.81 -23.09
C ASN A 431 0.74 18.14 -22.13
N THR A 432 0.14 19.34 -22.24
CA THR A 432 -0.95 19.75 -21.35
C THR A 432 -2.30 19.28 -21.87
N ILE A 433 -3.29 19.18 -20.98
CA ILE A 433 -4.63 18.70 -21.33
C ILE A 433 -5.29 19.48 -22.47
N GLY A 434 -4.99 20.77 -22.60
CA GLY A 434 -5.53 21.60 -23.68
C GLY A 434 -5.07 21.15 -25.06
N ASN A 435 -3.88 20.56 -25.19
CA ASN A 435 -3.35 20.09 -26.47
C ASN A 435 -3.55 18.58 -26.73
N LEU A 436 -4.09 17.85 -25.75
CA LEU A 436 -4.29 16.41 -25.84
C LEU A 436 -5.75 16.09 -26.18
N THR A 437 -5.92 15.01 -26.95
CA THR A 437 -7.22 14.42 -27.20
C THR A 437 -7.13 12.91 -27.42
N LEU A 438 -8.28 12.27 -27.63
CA LEU A 438 -8.37 10.87 -28.02
C LEU A 438 -8.66 10.76 -29.52
N SER A 439 -8.02 9.81 -30.20
CA SER A 439 -8.25 9.56 -31.62
C SER A 439 -7.96 8.10 -32.00
N GLY A 440 -8.88 7.50 -32.76
CA GLY A 440 -8.63 6.25 -33.49
C GLY A 440 -7.84 6.43 -34.78
N ASN A 441 -7.60 7.68 -35.20
CA ASN A 441 -6.95 8.03 -36.46
C ASN A 441 -5.60 8.73 -36.27
N ASN A 442 -4.99 8.64 -35.07
CA ASN A 442 -3.72 9.31 -34.73
C ASN A 442 -2.64 9.11 -35.81
N GLY A 443 -2.42 7.87 -36.25
CA GLY A 443 -1.43 7.58 -37.30
C GLY A 443 -1.70 8.24 -38.66
N LYS A 444 -2.96 8.61 -38.97
CA LYS A 444 -3.33 9.33 -40.21
C LYS A 444 -3.28 10.85 -40.04
N LEU A 445 -3.68 11.36 -38.88
CA LEU A 445 -3.61 12.78 -38.53
C LEU A 445 -2.14 13.24 -38.42
N GLY A 446 -1.35 12.49 -37.65
CA GLY A 446 0.10 12.63 -37.54
C GLY A 446 0.56 14.07 -37.29
N ASN A 447 1.51 14.52 -38.10
CA ASN A 447 2.18 15.81 -37.92
C ASN A 447 1.51 16.98 -38.67
N LYS A 448 0.35 16.75 -39.29
CA LYS A 448 -0.28 17.69 -40.20
C LYS A 448 -0.76 18.99 -39.52
N PRO A 449 -0.89 20.10 -40.25
CA PRO A 449 -1.54 21.32 -39.77
C PRO A 449 -2.95 21.07 -39.27
N PHE A 450 -3.41 21.90 -38.33
CA PHE A 450 -4.74 21.76 -37.74
C PHE A 450 -5.84 21.76 -38.81
N ALA A 451 -5.79 22.68 -39.78
CA ALA A 451 -6.79 22.77 -40.85
C ALA A 451 -6.89 21.47 -41.67
N GLU A 452 -5.78 20.78 -41.91
CA GLU A 452 -5.77 19.48 -42.59
C GLU A 452 -6.35 18.37 -41.69
N LYS A 453 -5.97 18.34 -40.41
CA LYS A 453 -6.50 17.40 -39.41
C LYS A 453 -8.00 17.57 -39.19
N GLN A 454 -8.50 18.80 -39.33
CA GLN A 454 -9.89 19.14 -39.09
C GLN A 454 -10.83 18.49 -40.10
N VAL A 455 -10.51 18.59 -41.39
CA VAL A 455 -11.41 18.19 -42.49
C VAL A 455 -11.05 16.86 -43.16
N MET A 456 -10.04 16.14 -42.64
CA MET A 456 -9.51 14.93 -43.26
C MET A 456 -10.59 13.89 -43.57
N ASN A 457 -10.67 13.46 -44.82
CA ASN A 457 -11.58 12.41 -45.28
C ASN A 457 -10.95 11.58 -46.42
N ILE A 458 -9.86 10.88 -46.12
CA ILE A 458 -9.16 10.06 -47.10
C ILE A 458 -9.96 8.77 -47.31
N GLU A 459 -10.30 8.46 -48.56
CA GLU A 459 -11.09 7.28 -48.96
C GLU A 459 -12.51 7.24 -48.34
N GLY A 460 -13.08 8.39 -47.97
CA GLY A 460 -14.42 8.43 -47.37
C GLY A 460 -14.49 7.90 -45.93
N LYS A 461 -13.34 7.78 -45.24
CA LYS A 461 -13.23 7.19 -43.90
C LYS A 461 -13.35 8.18 -42.75
N GLU A 462 -13.70 9.43 -43.02
CA GLU A 462 -14.11 10.41 -42.00
C GLU A 462 -13.08 10.59 -40.86
N GLN A 463 -11.78 10.70 -41.17
CA GLN A 463 -10.73 10.68 -40.15
C GLN A 463 -10.58 11.98 -39.35
N GLY A 464 -11.01 13.10 -39.92
CA GLY A 464 -10.79 14.43 -39.35
C GLY A 464 -11.62 14.71 -38.10
N TYR A 465 -11.18 15.68 -37.30
CA TYR A 465 -11.84 16.02 -36.04
C TYR A 465 -13.33 16.38 -36.22
N GLN A 466 -13.72 16.97 -37.35
CA GLN A 466 -15.11 17.31 -37.66
C GLN A 466 -16.06 16.09 -37.61
N PHE A 467 -15.55 14.91 -37.95
CA PHE A 467 -16.33 13.67 -37.99
C PHE A 467 -16.26 12.87 -36.68
N SER A 468 -15.36 13.22 -35.76
CA SER A 468 -15.18 12.49 -34.51
C SER A 468 -16.46 12.45 -33.68
N ARG A 469 -16.73 11.31 -33.04
CA ARG A 469 -17.88 11.12 -32.13
C ARG A 469 -17.53 11.33 -30.66
N LEU A 470 -16.23 11.44 -30.36
CA LEU A 470 -15.73 11.61 -29.00
C LEU A 470 -16.05 13.00 -28.44
N TRP A 471 -16.44 13.06 -27.17
CA TRP A 471 -16.71 14.31 -26.44
C TRP A 471 -15.47 15.20 -26.42
N LEU A 472 -14.29 14.62 -26.18
CA LEU A 472 -13.02 15.34 -26.19
C LEU A 472 -12.74 16.02 -27.55
N ASN A 473 -13.36 15.62 -28.65
CA ASN A 473 -13.17 16.25 -29.96
C ASN A 473 -14.31 17.20 -30.36
N ARG A 474 -15.34 17.37 -29.53
CA ARG A 474 -16.57 18.09 -29.92
C ARG A 474 -16.34 19.56 -30.24
N ASP A 475 -15.55 20.25 -29.43
CA ASP A 475 -15.14 21.64 -29.62
C ASP A 475 -14.18 21.80 -30.81
N LEU A 476 -13.36 20.79 -31.11
CA LEU A 476 -12.45 20.85 -32.25
C LEU A 476 -13.21 21.00 -33.56
N LYS A 477 -14.42 20.42 -33.69
CA LYS A 477 -15.28 20.48 -34.89
C LYS A 477 -15.54 21.89 -35.42
N GLU A 478 -15.62 22.86 -34.53
CA GLU A 478 -16.00 24.24 -34.87
C GLU A 478 -14.78 25.17 -35.03
N LYS A 479 -13.58 24.69 -34.71
CA LYS A 479 -12.35 25.48 -34.78
C LYS A 479 -11.77 25.42 -36.19
N THR A 480 -11.20 26.53 -36.63
CA THR A 480 -10.52 26.68 -37.93
C THR A 480 -9.02 26.90 -37.80
N LYS A 481 -8.55 27.24 -36.60
CA LYS A 481 -7.14 27.45 -36.26
C LYS A 481 -6.83 26.83 -34.89
N TRP A 482 -5.55 26.67 -34.58
CA TRP A 482 -5.08 26.08 -33.34
C TRP A 482 -3.86 26.79 -32.78
N GLY A 483 -4.09 27.87 -32.02
CA GLY A 483 -3.04 28.62 -31.33
C GLY A 483 -3.16 28.52 -29.81
N LYS A 484 -2.41 29.40 -29.14
CA LYS A 484 -2.35 29.54 -27.68
C LYS A 484 -3.74 29.74 -27.09
N GLN A 485 -4.53 30.64 -27.67
CA GLN A 485 -5.86 30.97 -27.17
C GLN A 485 -6.80 29.76 -27.24
N GLU A 486 -6.78 28.99 -28.34
CA GLU A 486 -7.63 27.81 -28.47
C GLU A 486 -7.26 26.72 -27.46
N ILE A 487 -5.97 26.53 -27.18
CA ILE A 487 -5.48 25.58 -26.18
C ILE A 487 -5.96 25.99 -24.78
N GLU A 488 -5.82 27.27 -24.42
CA GLU A 488 -6.26 27.79 -23.12
C GLU A 488 -7.79 27.70 -22.95
N ASP A 489 -8.56 28.12 -23.95
CA ASP A 489 -10.03 28.03 -23.98
C ASP A 489 -10.50 26.59 -23.79
N ARG A 490 -9.84 25.65 -24.48
CA ARG A 490 -10.14 24.22 -24.35
C ARG A 490 -9.78 23.70 -22.97
N ALA A 491 -8.60 24.05 -22.45
CA ALA A 491 -8.18 23.63 -21.13
C ALA A 491 -9.18 24.11 -20.04
N ASN A 492 -9.74 25.32 -20.17
CA ASN A 492 -10.83 25.81 -19.33
C ASN A 492 -12.09 24.93 -19.42
N LYS A 493 -12.58 24.64 -20.64
CA LYS A 493 -13.77 23.80 -20.84
C LYS A 493 -13.61 22.39 -20.26
N ILE A 494 -12.43 21.79 -20.41
CA ILE A 494 -12.13 20.49 -19.83
C ILE A 494 -12.05 20.60 -18.31
N ALA A 495 -11.40 21.65 -17.78
CA ALA A 495 -11.30 21.86 -16.34
C ALA A 495 -12.68 22.02 -15.66
N ASP A 496 -13.62 22.72 -16.29
CA ASP A 496 -15.00 22.83 -15.79
C ASP A 496 -15.67 21.46 -15.65
N ARG A 497 -15.41 20.54 -16.60
CA ARG A 497 -15.91 19.17 -16.53
C ARG A 497 -15.18 18.35 -15.46
N VAL A 498 -13.87 18.51 -15.32
CA VAL A 498 -13.07 17.90 -14.23
C VAL A 498 -13.64 18.27 -12.87
N LEU A 499 -14.01 19.53 -12.65
CA LEU A 499 -14.60 19.98 -11.38
C LEU A 499 -15.95 19.31 -11.07
N LYS A 500 -16.71 18.89 -12.08
CA LYS A 500 -17.97 18.15 -11.94
C LYS A 500 -17.79 16.64 -11.78
N ILE A 501 -16.67 16.09 -12.24
CA ILE A 501 -16.33 14.67 -12.07
C ILE A 501 -15.78 14.42 -10.67
N TRP A 502 -14.91 15.32 -10.22
CA TRP A 502 -14.28 15.28 -8.90
C TRP A 502 -14.72 16.50 -8.13
N GLU A 503 -15.96 16.49 -7.64
CA GLU A 503 -16.57 17.63 -6.96
C GLU A 503 -15.93 17.86 -5.58
N ILE A 504 -15.85 19.14 -5.19
CA ILE A 504 -15.55 19.51 -3.81
C ILE A 504 -16.87 19.57 -3.05
N PRO A 505 -16.93 19.11 -1.78
CA PRO A 505 -18.15 19.24 -0.98
C PRO A 505 -18.63 20.69 -0.90
N ASP A 506 -19.89 20.92 -1.26
CA ASP A 506 -20.57 22.20 -1.05
C ASP A 506 -21.18 22.22 0.35
N ILE A 507 -20.32 22.47 1.35
CA ILE A 507 -20.72 22.57 2.74
C ILE A 507 -20.38 23.96 3.28
N LYS A 508 -21.35 24.57 3.96
CA LYS A 508 -21.08 25.70 4.83
C LYS A 508 -20.42 25.14 6.08
N LEU A 509 -19.10 25.21 6.13
CA LEU A 509 -18.42 25.13 7.41
C LEU A 509 -18.96 26.32 8.21
N GLU A 510 -19.70 26.06 9.29
CA GLU A 510 -19.93 27.11 10.27
C GLU A 510 -18.56 27.68 10.57
N GLU A 511 -18.42 29.00 10.41
CA GLU A 511 -17.33 29.73 11.01
C GLU A 511 -17.46 29.48 12.52
N GLN A 512 -17.00 28.32 13.01
CA GLN A 512 -16.37 28.27 14.30
C GLN A 512 -15.40 29.42 14.24
N SER A 513 -15.76 30.50 14.94
CA SER A 513 -15.14 31.81 14.94
C SER A 513 -13.76 31.70 14.35
N ILE A 514 -13.49 32.36 13.22
CA ILE A 514 -12.14 32.48 12.69
C ILE A 514 -11.25 32.88 13.86
N ARG A 515 -10.66 31.88 14.51
CA ARG A 515 -9.46 32.06 15.26
C ARG A 515 -8.56 32.43 14.11
N ASP A 516 -8.15 33.69 13.96
CA ASP A 516 -7.10 34.06 12.98
C ASP A 516 -5.75 33.35 13.26
N GLU A 517 -5.79 32.29 14.06
CA GLU A 517 -4.85 31.21 14.18
C GLU A 517 -4.66 30.53 12.82
N LYS A 518 -3.49 30.72 12.21
CA LYS A 518 -3.03 29.97 11.05
C LYS A 518 -2.15 28.81 11.52
N SER A 519 -2.24 27.64 10.89
CA SER A 519 -1.24 26.59 11.12
C SER A 519 0.16 27.16 10.91
N ILE A 520 1.14 26.77 11.74
CA ILE A 520 2.51 27.22 11.55
C ILE A 520 3.03 26.94 10.13
N PHE A 521 2.53 25.88 9.47
CA PHE A 521 2.89 25.51 8.11
C PHE A 521 2.42 26.54 7.07
N ASP A 522 1.27 27.18 7.33
CA ASP A 522 0.64 28.20 6.49
C ASP A 522 0.98 29.64 6.97
N ALA A 523 1.74 29.76 8.07
CA ALA A 523 2.12 31.01 8.70
C ALA A 523 3.52 31.47 8.23
N GLU A 524 3.64 32.76 7.92
CA GLU A 524 4.93 33.43 7.71
C GLU A 524 5.56 33.78 9.08
N PRO A 525 6.89 33.78 9.21
CA PRO A 525 7.50 34.16 10.48
C PRO A 525 7.13 35.60 10.85
N PRO A 526 6.81 35.88 12.13
CA PRO A 526 6.54 37.23 12.60
C PRO A 526 7.63 38.22 12.23
N THR A 527 7.21 39.39 11.74
CA THR A 527 8.06 40.53 11.36
C THR A 527 7.73 41.74 12.23
N ASN A 528 8.48 42.84 12.07
CA ASN A 528 8.20 44.09 12.79
C ASN A 528 6.77 44.62 12.55
N TYR A 529 6.18 44.30 11.40
CA TYR A 529 4.84 44.74 10.98
C TYR A 529 3.75 43.70 11.25
N ARG A 530 4.12 42.48 11.64
CA ARG A 530 3.19 41.37 11.88
C ARG A 530 3.67 40.55 13.08
N LYS A 531 3.28 40.99 14.27
CA LYS A 531 3.76 40.41 15.54
C LYS A 531 2.95 39.17 15.92
N LEU A 532 3.57 38.26 16.66
CA LEU A 532 2.89 37.10 17.25
C LEU A 532 2.04 37.56 18.44
N ASN A 533 0.78 37.13 18.52
CA ASN A 533 -0.08 37.37 19.67
C ASN A 533 -0.02 36.20 20.65
N TYR A 534 -0.41 35.01 20.18
CA TYR A 534 -0.33 33.75 20.91
C TYR A 534 -0.25 32.59 19.92
N ALA A 535 0.07 31.40 20.44
CA ALA A 535 -0.03 30.15 19.69
C ALA A 535 -0.92 29.17 20.44
N THR A 536 -1.53 28.23 19.74
CA THR A 536 -2.23 27.08 20.32
C THR A 536 -1.44 25.85 19.96
N PHE A 537 -0.99 25.09 20.97
CA PHE A 537 -0.26 23.84 20.76
C PHE A 537 -0.91 22.70 21.53
N LEU A 538 -1.31 21.61 20.83
CA LEU A 538 -2.01 20.45 21.40
C LEU A 538 -3.31 20.84 22.14
N GLY A 539 -4.06 21.77 21.56
CA GLY A 539 -5.29 22.30 22.14
C GLY A 539 -5.10 23.28 23.30
N GLU A 540 -3.87 23.52 23.76
CA GLU A 540 -3.58 24.48 24.84
C GLU A 540 -3.02 25.80 24.30
N ARG A 541 -3.49 26.91 24.88
CA ARG A 541 -3.06 28.25 24.48
C ARG A 541 -1.74 28.64 25.15
N LEU A 542 -0.74 28.95 24.33
CA LEU A 542 0.56 29.50 24.68
C LEU A 542 0.54 31.03 24.52
N GLU A 543 0.57 31.78 25.62
CA GLU A 543 0.69 33.24 25.65
C GLU A 543 2.14 33.70 25.32
N VAL A 544 2.59 33.41 24.10
CA VAL A 544 3.93 33.73 23.59
C VAL A 544 3.85 34.78 22.49
N LYS A 545 4.50 35.93 22.71
CA LYS A 545 4.56 37.06 21.76
C LYS A 545 5.88 37.13 20.98
N ASP A 546 6.82 36.24 21.28
CA ASP A 546 8.15 36.17 20.69
C ASP A 546 8.40 34.79 20.10
N VAL A 547 8.96 34.76 18.88
CA VAL A 547 9.22 33.51 18.13
C VAL A 547 10.22 32.61 18.85
N THR A 548 11.17 33.20 19.57
CA THR A 548 12.17 32.45 20.34
C THR A 548 11.53 31.76 21.53
N LYS A 549 10.60 32.43 22.21
CA LYS A 549 9.80 31.80 23.29
C LYS A 549 8.89 30.71 22.74
N LEU A 550 8.23 30.94 21.60
CA LEU A 550 7.43 29.92 20.92
C LEU A 550 8.28 28.68 20.60
N TYR A 551 9.46 28.86 20.02
CA TYR A 551 10.39 27.78 19.72
C TYR A 551 10.72 26.94 20.96
N VAL A 552 11.13 27.59 22.05
CA VAL A 552 11.47 26.89 23.30
C VAL A 552 10.26 26.12 23.86
N GLU A 553 9.08 26.75 23.96
CA GLU A 553 7.90 26.12 24.57
C GLU A 553 7.36 24.95 23.74
N VAL A 554 7.41 25.06 22.41
CA VAL A 554 7.07 23.94 21.53
C VAL A 554 8.05 22.79 21.76
N PHE A 555 9.37 23.04 21.71
CA PHE A 555 10.36 21.98 21.91
C PHE A 555 10.34 21.38 23.32
N LYS A 556 10.02 22.15 24.37
CA LYS A 556 9.78 21.61 25.71
C LYS A 556 8.68 20.54 25.70
N ARG A 557 7.55 20.86 25.07
CA ARG A 557 6.40 19.93 24.98
C ARG A 557 6.68 18.76 24.05
N LEU A 558 7.31 18.98 22.89
CA LEU A 558 7.73 17.89 22.00
C LEU A 558 8.69 16.92 22.70
N PHE A 559 9.64 17.46 23.45
CA PHE A 559 10.59 16.65 24.20
C PHE A 559 9.92 15.88 25.34
N GLN A 560 8.89 16.43 26.00
CA GLN A 560 8.11 15.71 27.02
C GLN A 560 7.26 14.58 26.41
N LEU A 561 6.74 14.76 25.21
CA LEU A 561 5.94 13.75 24.52
C LEU A 561 6.78 12.56 24.06
N GLN A 562 7.95 12.85 23.48
CA GLN A 562 8.78 11.81 22.89
C GLN A 562 10.29 12.14 23.00
N PRO A 563 10.90 11.99 24.19
CA PRO A 563 12.31 12.30 24.42
C PRO A 563 13.24 11.53 23.47
N GLU A 564 12.93 10.25 23.20
CA GLU A 564 13.77 9.36 22.41
C GLU A 564 14.03 9.83 20.97
N LEU A 565 13.15 10.66 20.39
CA LEU A 565 13.36 11.22 19.05
C LEU A 565 14.48 12.26 19.00
N PHE A 566 14.81 12.86 20.13
CA PHE A 566 15.82 13.91 20.24
C PHE A 566 17.10 13.41 20.92
N LEU A 567 17.00 12.38 21.77
CA LEU A 567 18.12 11.93 22.58
C LEU A 567 19.14 11.10 21.80
N GLY A 568 20.31 11.68 21.51
CA GLY A 568 21.40 10.99 20.82
C GLY A 568 21.10 10.71 19.35
N THR A 569 20.13 11.43 18.78
CA THR A 569 19.76 11.32 17.37
C THR A 569 20.37 12.48 16.56
N PRO A 570 20.62 12.29 15.25
CA PRO A 570 21.01 13.39 14.36
C PRO A 570 19.99 14.52 14.37
N LEU A 571 18.72 14.21 14.62
CA LEU A 571 17.64 15.19 14.75
C LEU A 571 17.86 16.09 15.97
N GLY A 572 18.16 15.53 17.15
CA GLY A 572 18.43 16.32 18.36
C GLY A 572 19.65 17.23 18.23
N GLU A 573 20.74 16.73 17.65
CA GLU A 573 21.93 17.53 17.35
C GLU A 573 21.62 18.64 16.36
N LYS A 574 20.90 18.31 15.27
CA LYS A 574 20.44 19.28 14.30
C LYS A 574 19.57 20.34 14.95
N MET A 575 18.67 19.99 15.88
CA MET A 575 17.80 20.92 16.60
C MET A 575 18.49 21.72 17.71
N GLY A 576 19.78 21.48 17.98
CA GLY A 576 20.56 22.23 18.97
C GLY A 576 20.22 21.84 20.41
N ILE A 577 19.87 20.57 20.65
CA ILE A 577 19.60 20.02 21.98
C ILE A 577 20.88 19.38 22.51
N SER A 578 21.32 19.76 23.71
CA SER A 578 22.55 19.28 24.35
C SER A 578 22.34 18.91 25.82
N LYS A 579 23.14 17.96 26.32
CA LYS A 579 23.23 17.63 27.75
C LYS A 579 24.08 18.64 28.53
N THR A 580 24.99 19.32 27.86
CA THR A 580 25.94 20.26 28.48
C THR A 580 25.63 21.69 28.04
N GLN A 581 25.51 22.59 29.01
CA GLN A 581 25.30 24.02 28.76
C GLN A 581 26.46 24.65 28.01
N GLU A 582 27.70 24.19 28.25
CA GLU A 582 28.94 24.76 27.70
C GLU A 582 29.03 24.68 26.17
N ASN A 583 28.30 23.75 25.56
CA ASN A 583 28.27 23.58 24.10
C ASN A 583 27.28 24.54 23.40
N LEU A 584 26.49 25.30 24.17
CA LEU A 584 25.44 26.19 23.67
C LEU A 584 25.81 27.65 23.97
N ARG A 585 25.50 28.55 23.03
CA ARG A 585 25.74 29.99 23.15
C ARG A 585 24.70 30.67 24.05
N ALA A 586 23.44 30.24 23.97
CA ALA A 586 22.36 30.69 24.84
C ALA A 586 21.48 29.49 25.27
N PRO A 587 21.93 28.70 26.27
CA PRO A 587 21.21 27.53 26.73
C PRO A 587 19.91 27.92 27.45
N GLU A 588 18.82 27.25 27.11
CA GLU A 588 17.54 27.33 27.81
C GLU A 588 17.13 25.91 28.25
N PRO A 589 16.71 25.70 29.51
CA PRO A 589 16.40 24.36 30.01
C PRO A 589 15.13 23.80 29.36
N LEU A 590 15.20 22.56 28.89
CA LEU A 590 14.04 21.78 28.45
C LEU A 590 13.46 20.96 29.63
N VAL A 591 14.30 20.08 30.19
CA VAL A 591 14.01 19.17 31.34
C VAL A 591 15.35 18.96 32.08
N GLU A 592 15.35 18.36 33.28
CA GLU A 592 16.58 18.09 34.05
C GLU A 592 17.72 17.54 33.17
N ASN A 593 18.85 18.25 33.17
CA ASN A 593 20.08 17.93 32.41
C ASN A 593 20.01 18.02 30.88
N TYR A 594 18.98 18.67 30.31
CA TYR A 594 18.90 18.94 28.86
C TYR A 594 18.55 20.40 28.55
N PHE A 595 19.28 20.96 27.58
CA PHE A 595 19.21 22.35 27.18
C PHE A 595 19.01 22.47 25.67
N ILE A 596 18.28 23.50 25.24
CA ILE A 596 18.10 23.88 23.84
C ILE A 596 18.78 25.22 23.57
N GLU A 597 19.39 25.38 22.40
CA GLU A 597 19.91 26.67 21.95
C GLU A 597 18.75 27.62 21.66
N LYS A 598 18.65 28.68 22.45
CA LYS A 598 17.63 29.72 22.29
C LYS A 598 17.94 30.64 21.11
N ASN A 599 19.21 30.99 20.92
CA ASN A 599 19.59 32.02 19.95
C ASN A 599 20.03 31.41 18.62
N ILE A 600 19.12 30.68 17.97
CA ILE A 600 19.35 30.09 16.64
C ILE A 600 18.82 30.97 15.51
N GLY A 601 19.73 31.50 14.67
CA GLY A 601 19.39 32.07 13.36
C GLY A 601 18.23 33.08 13.32
N SER A 602 17.56 33.17 12.17
CA SER A 602 16.42 34.05 11.93
C SER A 602 15.09 33.44 12.40
N ASN A 603 14.01 34.24 12.45
CA ASN A 603 12.67 33.72 12.75
C ASN A 603 12.21 32.64 11.75
N GLN A 604 12.59 32.77 10.48
CA GLN A 604 12.38 31.75 9.46
C GLN A 604 13.05 30.43 9.84
N TYR A 605 14.32 30.51 10.26
CA TYR A 605 15.08 29.34 10.67
C TYR A 605 14.45 28.60 11.86
N LYS A 606 13.91 29.34 12.83
CA LYS A 606 13.15 28.77 13.96
C LYS A 606 11.86 28.09 13.50
N PHE A 607 11.11 28.73 12.60
CA PHE A 607 9.88 28.17 12.03
C PHE A 607 10.16 26.87 11.28
N ASP A 608 11.20 26.83 10.44
CA ASP A 608 11.54 25.66 9.64
C ASP A 608 11.91 24.46 10.53
N ARG A 609 12.63 24.69 11.63
CA ARG A 609 12.94 23.64 12.62
C ARG A 609 11.73 23.15 13.40
N ILE A 610 10.83 24.05 13.78
CA ILE A 610 9.57 23.64 14.41
C ILE A 610 8.77 22.80 13.41
N LYS A 611 8.62 23.24 12.16
CA LYS A 611 7.93 22.48 11.11
C LYS A 611 8.56 21.11 10.92
N GLU A 612 9.89 21.03 10.83
CA GLU A 612 10.61 19.78 10.70
C GLU A 612 10.37 18.85 11.90
N ALA A 613 10.48 19.35 13.14
CA ALA A 613 10.23 18.55 14.33
C ALA A 613 8.77 18.09 14.43
N LEU A 614 7.80 18.97 14.14
CA LEU A 614 6.37 18.62 14.10
C LEU A 614 6.06 17.59 13.00
N THR A 615 6.76 17.65 11.86
CA THR A 615 6.61 16.67 10.77
C THR A 615 7.17 15.31 11.18
N GLN A 616 8.24 15.27 11.97
CA GLN A 616 8.81 14.01 12.49
C GLN A 616 7.94 13.39 13.59
N LEU A 617 7.21 14.24 14.33
CA LEU A 617 6.34 13.86 15.44
C LEU A 617 4.87 13.71 15.06
N ASP A 618 4.52 13.96 13.80
CA ASP A 618 3.15 13.89 13.28
C ASP A 618 2.17 14.86 13.97
N LEU A 619 2.66 16.03 14.36
CA LEU A 619 1.93 17.08 15.09
C LEU A 619 1.72 18.33 14.23
N GLU A 620 1.63 18.20 12.90
CA GLU A 620 1.57 19.33 11.98
C GLU A 620 0.28 20.17 12.13
N GLU A 621 -0.82 19.50 12.50
CA GLU A 621 -2.13 20.14 12.75
C GLU A 621 -2.24 20.70 14.19
N GLU A 622 -1.28 20.38 15.06
CA GLU A 622 -1.39 20.67 16.49
C GLU A 622 -0.83 22.05 16.86
N LEU A 623 -0.06 22.71 15.99
CA LEU A 623 0.48 24.05 16.25
C LEU A 623 -0.14 25.12 15.35
N MET A 624 -0.95 25.96 15.98
CA MET A 624 -1.65 27.09 15.36
C MET A 624 -1.12 28.42 15.92
N ILE A 625 -1.04 29.45 15.08
CA ILE A 625 -0.40 30.73 15.37
C ILE A 625 -1.34 31.89 15.06
N LYS A 626 -1.62 32.72 16.06
CA LYS A 626 -2.38 33.98 15.91
C LYS A 626 -1.42 35.16 15.88
N TYR A 627 -1.59 36.05 14.89
CA TYR A 627 -0.87 37.33 14.87
C TYR A 627 -1.63 38.39 15.66
N ALA A 628 -0.91 39.40 16.14
CA ALA A 628 -1.52 40.59 16.70
C ALA A 628 -2.14 41.41 15.56
N ASP A 629 -3.33 41.95 15.83
CA ASP A 629 -4.06 42.81 14.91
C ASP A 629 -3.33 44.13 14.63
#